data_AF-G5GHK0-F1
#
_entry.id   AF-G5GHK0-F1
#
_cell.length_a   1.000
_cell.length_b   1.000
_cell.length_c   1.000
_cell.angle_alpha   90.00
_cell.angle_beta   90.00
_cell.angle_gamma   90.00
#
_symmetry.space_group_name_H-M   'P 1'
#
loop_
_entity.id
_entity.type
_entity.pdbx_description
1 polymer ?
#
loop_
_entity_poly.entity_id
_entity_poly.type
_entity_poly.pdbx_seq_one_letter_code
_entity_poly.pdbx_strand_id
1 'polypeptide(L)'
;MKWIVKKVIFLFKIVFVLIVIYITIAWIPVKYAIREEDFIKYGKFILLKGNYDTGTGWSKVGDETGFYNKDKVYEVWIEGKMKPPKISTSFAGHQKVYLCKVEEVSELKDIKGIMYQAYKIIEWYPVYPIIRDPTVLPEWVYPTEFINIYDISDEPVW
;
A
#
# COMPACT_ATOMS: atom_id res chain seq x y z
N MET A 1 -9.06 47.10 9.30
CA MET A 1 -9.98 45.98 8.97
C MET A 1 -9.86 45.48 7.53
N LYS A 2 -10.05 46.32 6.48
CA LYS A 2 -10.00 45.89 5.06
C LYS A 2 -8.67 45.22 4.61
N TRP A 3 -7.53 45.65 5.15
CA TRP A 3 -6.21 45.11 4.77
C TRP A 3 -5.96 43.69 5.31
N ILE A 4 -6.35 43.43 6.56
CA ILE A 4 -6.27 42.10 7.17
C ILE A 4 -7.19 41.13 6.41
N VAL A 5 -8.42 41.54 6.11
CA VAL A 5 -9.37 40.72 5.33
C VAL A 5 -8.80 40.38 3.95
N LYS A 6 -8.19 41.34 3.24
CA LYS A 6 -7.54 41.09 1.94
C LYS A 6 -6.39 40.08 2.05
N LYS A 7 -5.57 40.15 3.10
CA LYS A 7 -4.48 39.17 3.34
C LYS A 7 -5.03 37.77 3.63
N VAL A 8 -6.07 37.66 4.45
CA VAL A 8 -6.72 36.38 4.75
C VAL A 8 -7.31 35.75 3.49
N ILE A 9 -8.02 36.52 2.66
CA ILE A 9 -8.55 36.04 1.39
C ILE A 9 -7.42 35.58 0.45
N PHE A 10 -6.32 36.31 0.41
CA PHE A 10 -5.16 35.95 -0.39
C PHE A 10 -4.53 34.62 0.07
N LEU A 11 -4.33 34.44 1.38
CA LEU A 11 -3.88 33.18 1.97
C LEU A 11 -4.82 32.02 1.63
N PHE A 12 -6.13 32.22 1.75
CA PHE A 12 -7.12 31.21 1.42
C PHE A 12 -7.05 30.78 -0.06
N LYS A 13 -6.83 31.74 -0.98
CA LYS A 13 -6.61 31.42 -2.40
C LYS A 13 -5.37 30.57 -2.62
N ILE A 14 -4.26 30.87 -1.94
CA ILE A 14 -3.04 30.08 -2.04
C ILE A 14 -3.29 28.64 -1.57
N VAL A 15 -3.91 28.47 -0.40
CA VAL A 15 -4.23 27.14 0.14
C VAL A 15 -5.15 26.38 -0.82
N PHE A 16 -6.17 27.04 -1.36
CA PHE A 16 -7.07 26.43 -2.34
C PHE A 16 -6.33 25.95 -3.60
N VAL A 17 -5.42 26.76 -4.15
CA VAL A 17 -4.61 26.36 -5.31
C VAL A 17 -3.74 25.14 -4.98
N LEU A 18 -3.12 25.09 -3.80
CA LEU A 18 -2.31 23.94 -3.38
C LEU A 18 -3.15 22.66 -3.26
N ILE A 19 -4.37 22.76 -2.72
CA ILE A 19 -5.30 21.62 -2.61
C ILE A 19 -5.67 21.10 -4.01
N VAL A 20 -6.01 21.99 -4.95
CA VAL A 20 -6.36 21.61 -6.32
C VAL A 20 -5.19 20.90 -7.01
N ILE A 21 -3.97 21.41 -6.86
CA ILE A 21 -2.76 20.78 -7.42
C ILE A 21 -2.58 19.38 -6.81
N TYR A 22 -2.69 19.25 -5.49
CA TYR A 22 -2.57 17.97 -4.81
C TYR A 22 -3.61 16.94 -5.30
N ILE A 23 -4.89 17.33 -5.37
CA ILE A 23 -5.97 16.46 -5.87
C ILE A 23 -5.68 16.04 -7.30
N THR A 24 -5.28 16.97 -8.16
CA THR A 24 -4.96 16.66 -9.56
C THR A 24 -3.89 15.57 -9.67
N ILE A 25 -2.82 15.66 -8.87
CA ILE A 25 -1.76 14.64 -8.84
C ILE A 25 -2.26 13.33 -8.23
N ALA A 26 -3.06 13.39 -7.16
CA ALA A 26 -3.60 12.21 -6.48
C ALA A 26 -4.55 11.38 -7.36
N TRP A 27 -5.13 11.98 -8.40
CA TRP A 27 -6.01 11.32 -9.38
C TRP A 27 -5.27 10.79 -10.62
N ILE A 28 -3.93 10.85 -10.65
CA ILE A 28 -3.14 10.22 -11.71
C ILE A 28 -2.82 8.77 -11.29
N PRO A 29 -3.26 7.76 -12.06
CA PRO A 29 -3.04 6.35 -11.73
C PRO A 29 -1.58 5.94 -11.93
N VAL A 30 -0.98 5.35 -10.90
CA VAL A 30 0.30 4.63 -11.00
C VAL A 30 0.05 3.16 -11.27
N LYS A 31 -0.88 2.54 -10.52
CA LYS A 31 -1.27 1.14 -10.72
C LYS A 31 -2.74 0.93 -10.36
N TYR A 32 -3.47 0.24 -11.23
CA TYR A 32 -4.87 -0.07 -11.01
C TYR A 32 -5.05 -1.25 -10.05
N ALA A 33 -6.11 -1.16 -9.24
CA ALA A 33 -6.53 -2.21 -8.35
C ALA A 33 -7.17 -3.35 -9.13
N ILE A 34 -7.01 -4.56 -8.60
CA ILE A 34 -7.62 -5.77 -9.12
C ILE A 34 -8.69 -6.25 -8.14
N ARG A 35 -9.75 -6.84 -8.68
CA ARG A 35 -10.81 -7.44 -7.86
C ARG A 35 -10.45 -8.87 -7.50
N GLU A 36 -10.95 -9.35 -6.37
CA GLU A 36 -10.70 -10.73 -5.91
C GLU A 36 -11.12 -11.78 -6.94
N GLU A 37 -12.21 -11.53 -7.66
CA GLU A 37 -12.71 -12.38 -8.74
C GLU A 37 -11.71 -12.56 -9.91
N ASP A 38 -10.74 -11.65 -10.05
CA ASP A 38 -9.73 -11.69 -11.10
C ASP A 38 -8.40 -12.32 -10.66
N PHE A 39 -8.23 -12.68 -9.39
CA PHE A 39 -6.95 -13.16 -8.86
C PHE A 39 -6.40 -14.38 -9.60
N ILE A 40 -7.29 -15.31 -9.98
CA ILE A 40 -6.92 -16.55 -10.70
C ILE A 40 -6.15 -16.29 -12.00
N LYS A 41 -6.33 -15.12 -12.62
CA LYS A 41 -5.65 -14.72 -13.86
C LYS A 41 -4.15 -14.46 -13.66
N TYR A 42 -3.69 -14.30 -12.42
CA TYR A 42 -2.31 -13.90 -12.08
C TYR A 42 -1.38 -15.07 -11.69
N GLY A 43 -1.88 -16.31 -11.68
CA GLY A 43 -1.08 -17.53 -11.49
C GLY A 43 -0.73 -17.81 -10.03
N LYS A 44 0.56 -18.07 -9.73
CA LYS A 44 1.02 -18.27 -8.35
C LYS A 44 1.15 -16.90 -7.65
N PHE A 45 0.27 -16.63 -6.70
CA PHE A 45 0.23 -15.39 -5.94
C PHE A 45 0.10 -15.62 -4.43
N ILE A 46 0.40 -14.60 -3.65
CA ILE A 46 0.12 -14.52 -2.22
C ILE A 46 -0.49 -13.14 -1.91
N LEU A 47 -1.31 -13.04 -0.87
CA LEU A 47 -1.71 -11.74 -0.35
C LEU A 47 -0.75 -11.28 0.74
N LEU A 48 -0.26 -10.06 0.59
CA LEU A 48 0.61 -9.42 1.57
C LEU A 48 -0.06 -8.21 2.20
N LYS A 49 0.11 -8.09 3.50
CA LYS A 49 -0.31 -6.94 4.31
C LYS A 49 0.94 -6.34 4.93
N GLY A 50 1.09 -5.02 4.85
CA GLY A 50 2.21 -4.33 5.48
C GLY A 50 2.11 -4.39 7.01
N ASN A 51 3.20 -4.69 7.69
CA ASN A 51 3.26 -4.88 9.14
C ASN A 51 4.49 -4.19 9.74
N TYR A 52 4.32 -2.95 10.19
CA TYR A 52 5.41 -2.08 10.67
C TYR A 52 5.99 -2.54 12.02
N ASP A 53 5.27 -3.35 12.78
CA ASP A 53 5.67 -3.76 14.13
C ASP A 53 6.60 -4.99 14.15
N THR A 54 6.89 -5.54 12.98
CA THR A 54 7.57 -6.83 12.85
C THR A 54 8.89 -6.69 12.10
N GLY A 55 9.84 -7.59 12.40
CA GLY A 55 11.20 -7.51 11.86
C GLY A 55 11.28 -7.60 10.32
N THR A 56 10.21 -8.05 9.66
CA THR A 56 10.16 -8.27 8.20
C THR A 56 9.36 -7.20 7.45
N GLY A 57 8.56 -6.37 8.14
CA GLY A 57 7.74 -5.33 7.53
C GLY A 57 6.49 -5.85 6.79
N TRP A 58 6.33 -7.15 6.61
CA TRP A 58 5.26 -7.74 5.80
C TRP A 58 4.74 -9.04 6.39
N SER A 59 3.44 -9.27 6.21
CA SER A 59 2.80 -10.51 6.62
C SER A 59 1.98 -11.08 5.48
N LYS A 60 2.16 -12.38 5.24
CA LYS A 60 1.26 -13.14 4.38
C LYS A 60 -0.07 -13.27 5.11
N VAL A 61 -1.12 -12.84 4.44
CA VAL A 61 -2.49 -12.99 4.90
C VAL A 61 -3.19 -13.94 3.96
N GLY A 62 -4.01 -14.83 4.50
CA GLY A 62 -4.70 -15.79 3.67
C GLY A 62 -3.94 -17.05 3.30
N ASP A 63 -4.66 -17.95 2.66
CA ASP A 63 -4.17 -19.30 2.34
C ASP A 63 -3.37 -19.36 1.03
N GLU A 64 -3.04 -20.57 0.59
CA GLU A 64 -2.30 -20.84 -0.65
C GLU A 64 -3.06 -20.43 -1.92
N THR A 65 -4.37 -20.21 -1.80
CA THR A 65 -5.21 -19.71 -2.88
C THR A 65 -5.41 -18.19 -2.82
N GLY A 66 -4.75 -17.53 -1.85
CA GLY A 66 -4.75 -16.10 -1.62
C GLY A 66 -6.13 -15.54 -1.25
N PHE A 67 -6.93 -16.30 -0.52
CA PHE A 67 -8.11 -15.76 0.18
C PHE A 67 -7.75 -15.32 1.58
N TYR A 68 -8.19 -14.12 1.97
CA TYR A 68 -7.94 -13.55 3.28
C TYR A 68 -8.53 -14.41 4.41
N ASN A 69 -7.66 -14.97 5.26
CA ASN A 69 -8.07 -15.61 6.51
C ASN A 69 -7.51 -14.79 7.67
N LYS A 70 -8.40 -14.21 8.48
CA LYS A 70 -8.04 -13.40 9.66
C LYS A 70 -7.27 -14.21 10.71
N ASP A 71 -7.45 -15.53 10.71
CA ASP A 71 -6.90 -16.42 11.72
C ASP A 71 -5.49 -16.91 11.37
N LYS A 72 -5.02 -16.61 10.14
CA LYS A 72 -3.73 -17.06 9.62
C LYS A 72 -2.95 -15.89 9.04
N VAL A 73 -2.18 -15.25 9.93
CA VAL A 73 -1.22 -14.22 9.58
C VAL A 73 0.17 -14.73 9.94
N TYR A 74 1.07 -14.76 8.96
CA TYR A 74 2.45 -15.20 9.16
C TYR A 74 3.40 -14.12 8.63
N GLU A 75 4.39 -13.74 9.43
CA GLU A 75 5.48 -12.89 8.97
C GLU A 75 6.28 -13.61 7.89
N VAL A 76 6.66 -12.86 6.85
CA VAL A 76 7.40 -13.40 5.71
C VAL A 76 8.52 -12.45 5.33
N TRP A 77 9.64 -13.00 4.87
CA TRP A 77 10.67 -12.19 4.27
C TRP A 77 10.35 -11.97 2.79
N ILE A 78 10.44 -10.74 2.32
CA ILE A 78 10.22 -10.42 0.92
C ILE A 78 11.49 -9.87 0.28
N GLU A 79 11.81 -10.41 -0.89
CA GLU A 79 12.96 -10.00 -1.69
C GLU A 79 12.50 -9.45 -3.03
N GLY A 80 13.28 -8.55 -3.63
CA GLY A 80 13.02 -8.06 -4.98
C GLY A 80 13.43 -6.61 -5.17
N LYS A 81 13.53 -6.16 -6.42
CA LYS A 81 14.00 -4.80 -6.74
C LYS A 81 12.87 -3.78 -6.93
N MET A 82 11.61 -4.20 -6.76
CA MET A 82 10.46 -3.35 -6.99
C MET A 82 10.24 -2.40 -5.80
N LYS A 83 9.84 -1.17 -6.07
CA LYS A 83 9.32 -0.27 -5.03
C LYS A 83 8.00 -0.82 -4.50
N PRO A 84 7.89 -1.14 -3.20
CA PRO A 84 6.65 -1.55 -2.61
C PRO A 84 5.73 -0.33 -2.36
N PRO A 85 4.44 -0.58 -2.15
CA PRO A 85 3.56 0.41 -1.56
C PRO A 85 4.04 0.85 -0.18
N LYS A 86 3.69 2.07 0.24
CA LYS A 86 3.87 2.52 1.62
C LYS A 86 3.00 1.67 2.55
N ILE A 87 3.63 1.14 3.58
CA ILE A 87 2.97 0.48 4.69
C ILE A 87 2.33 1.56 5.57
N SER A 88 1.10 1.35 6.04
CA SER A 88 0.49 2.29 7.00
C SER A 88 1.28 2.24 8.30
N THR A 89 1.67 3.40 8.81
CA THR A 89 2.32 3.57 10.11
C THR A 89 1.31 3.69 11.25
N SER A 90 0.01 3.65 10.95
CA SER A 90 -1.06 3.77 11.95
C SER A 90 -1.37 2.40 12.57
N PHE A 91 -1.16 2.27 13.88
CA PHE A 91 -1.52 1.10 14.69
C PHE A 91 -2.99 0.70 14.57
N ALA A 92 -3.88 1.67 14.29
CA ALA A 92 -5.32 1.47 14.16
C ALA A 92 -5.82 1.68 12.73
N GLY A 93 -4.91 1.94 11.77
CA GLY A 93 -5.25 2.21 10.39
C GLY A 93 -5.62 0.95 9.63
N HIS A 94 -6.36 1.13 8.54
CA HIS A 94 -6.63 0.03 7.63
C HIS A 94 -5.33 -0.35 6.91
N GLN A 95 -4.76 -1.51 7.24
CA GLN A 95 -3.57 -1.94 6.52
C GLN A 95 -3.98 -2.42 5.12
N LYS A 96 -3.32 -1.85 4.13
CA LYS A 96 -3.52 -2.15 2.72
C LYS A 96 -3.06 -3.59 2.43
N VAL A 97 -3.85 -4.29 1.62
CA VAL A 97 -3.55 -5.65 1.16
C VAL A 97 -3.20 -5.60 -0.32
N TYR A 98 -2.20 -6.39 -0.70
CA TYR A 98 -1.69 -6.46 -2.07
C TYR A 98 -1.63 -7.91 -2.52
N LEU A 99 -2.06 -8.15 -3.76
CA LEU A 99 -1.84 -9.41 -4.45
C LEU A 99 -0.44 -9.41 -5.05
N CYS A 100 0.42 -10.28 -4.58
CA CYS A 100 1.80 -10.36 -5.04
C CYS A 100 2.01 -11.64 -5.83
N LYS A 101 2.43 -11.49 -7.10
CA LYS A 101 3.00 -12.57 -7.88
C LYS A 101 4.43 -12.82 -7.38
N VAL A 102 4.71 -14.06 -6.99
CA VAL A 102 5.95 -14.40 -6.29
C VAL A 102 6.62 -15.65 -6.84
N GLU A 103 7.94 -15.68 -6.71
CA GLU A 103 8.74 -16.90 -6.72
C GLU A 103 9.01 -17.29 -5.27
N GLU A 104 8.66 -18.52 -4.92
CA GLU A 104 8.94 -19.05 -3.58
C GLU A 104 10.42 -19.43 -3.48
N VAL A 105 11.08 -18.95 -2.44
CA VAL A 105 12.46 -19.34 -2.14
C VAL A 105 12.39 -20.62 -1.32
N SER A 106 13.06 -21.67 -1.78
CA SER A 106 13.03 -23.00 -1.16
C SER A 106 13.67 -23.06 0.22
N GLU A 107 14.52 -22.09 0.54
CA GLU A 107 15.21 -21.99 1.83
C GLU A 107 14.57 -20.92 2.71
N LEU A 108 14.42 -21.23 4.00
CA LEU A 108 14.02 -20.25 5.00
C LEU A 108 15.15 -19.24 5.20
N LYS A 109 14.78 -17.97 5.36
CA LYS A 109 15.69 -16.86 5.57
C LYS A 109 15.88 -16.63 7.06
N ASP A 110 17.12 -16.74 7.54
CA ASP A 110 17.48 -16.35 8.90
C ASP A 110 17.59 -14.83 9.00
N ILE A 111 16.70 -14.24 9.78
CA ILE A 111 16.76 -12.83 10.16
C ILE A 111 16.91 -12.77 11.68
N LYS A 112 18.13 -12.44 12.13
CA LYS A 112 18.48 -12.26 13.55
C LYS A 112 18.13 -13.48 14.43
N GLY A 113 18.29 -14.69 13.90
CA GLY A 113 18.01 -15.95 14.60
C GLY A 113 16.57 -16.45 14.46
N ILE A 114 15.74 -15.80 13.65
CA ILE A 114 14.36 -16.23 13.36
C ILE A 114 14.28 -16.63 11.89
N MET A 115 13.77 -17.83 11.64
CA MET A 115 13.63 -18.39 10.30
C MET A 115 12.29 -17.99 9.70
N TYR A 116 12.34 -17.26 8.59
CA TYR A 116 11.16 -16.79 7.86
C TYR A 116 11.03 -17.45 6.50
N GLN A 117 9.80 -17.74 6.08
CA GLN A 117 9.56 -18.10 4.68
C GLN A 117 9.86 -16.89 3.79
N ALA A 118 10.70 -17.07 2.78
CA ALA A 118 11.07 -16.02 1.85
C ALA A 118 10.32 -16.12 0.52
N TYR A 119 9.91 -14.97 0.00
CA TYR A 119 9.29 -14.83 -1.30
C TYR A 119 9.95 -13.72 -2.09
N LYS A 120 10.31 -14.01 -3.34
CA LYS A 120 10.78 -13.00 -4.27
C LYS A 120 9.60 -12.41 -5.02
N ILE A 121 9.35 -11.13 -4.82
CA ILE A 121 8.26 -10.39 -5.46
C ILE A 121 8.62 -10.12 -6.92
N ILE A 122 7.86 -10.70 -7.84
CA ILE A 122 7.95 -10.38 -9.27
C ILE A 122 7.13 -9.12 -9.54
N GLU A 123 5.91 -9.10 -9.02
CA GLU A 123 4.97 -8.01 -9.23
C GLU A 123 3.92 -7.98 -8.11
N TRP A 124 3.41 -6.80 -7.77
CA TRP A 124 2.32 -6.64 -6.81
C TRP A 124 1.18 -5.81 -7.39
N TYR A 125 -0.04 -6.05 -6.94
CA TYR A 125 -1.24 -5.36 -7.38
C TYR A 125 -2.06 -4.93 -6.16
N PRO A 126 -2.57 -3.68 -6.13
CA PRO A 126 -3.53 -3.30 -5.09
C PRO A 126 -4.81 -4.11 -5.24
N VAL A 127 -5.40 -4.51 -4.12
CA VAL A 127 -6.71 -5.18 -4.11
C VAL A 127 -7.81 -4.13 -3.99
N TYR A 128 -8.85 -4.25 -4.81
CA TYR A 128 -10.01 -3.37 -4.78
C TYR A 128 -10.96 -3.73 -3.62
N PRO A 129 -11.55 -2.76 -2.91
CA PRO A 129 -11.27 -1.33 -3.02
C PRO A 129 -9.95 -0.96 -2.30
N ILE A 130 -9.23 0.02 -2.85
CA ILE A 130 -8.06 0.55 -2.15
C ILE A 130 -8.52 1.37 -0.96
N ILE A 131 -8.17 0.88 0.23
CA ILE A 131 -8.40 1.58 1.49
C ILE A 131 -7.22 2.52 1.76
N ARG A 132 -7.51 3.77 2.11
CA ARG A 132 -6.49 4.75 2.50
C ARG A 132 -6.83 5.37 3.84
N ASP A 133 -5.81 5.53 4.67
CA ASP A 133 -5.93 6.41 5.81
C ASP A 133 -5.87 7.86 5.31
N PRO A 134 -6.97 8.63 5.41
CA PRO A 134 -7.00 10.00 4.91
C PRO A 134 -5.97 10.86 5.64
N THR A 135 -4.99 11.39 4.92
CA THR A 135 -3.93 12.22 5.51
C THR A 135 -4.22 13.71 5.39
N VAL A 136 -4.76 14.13 4.25
CA VAL A 136 -4.96 15.56 3.91
C VAL A 136 -6.43 15.88 3.67
N LEU A 137 -7.15 14.98 3.01
CA LEU A 137 -8.54 15.16 2.59
C LEU A 137 -9.41 14.02 3.13
N PRO A 138 -10.74 14.19 3.17
CA PRO A 138 -11.64 13.09 3.49
C PRO A 138 -11.47 11.89 2.54
N GLU A 139 -11.71 10.68 3.04
CA GLU A 139 -11.51 9.43 2.30
C GLU A 139 -12.20 9.40 0.93
N TRP A 140 -13.43 9.94 0.84
CA TRP A 140 -14.24 9.97 -0.37
C TRP A 140 -13.64 10.80 -1.53
N VAL A 141 -12.60 11.60 -1.27
CA VAL A 141 -11.88 12.35 -2.32
C VAL A 141 -10.86 11.49 -3.03
N TYR A 142 -10.41 10.40 -2.42
CA TYR A 142 -9.36 9.54 -2.98
C TYR A 142 -9.94 8.44 -3.88
N PRO A 143 -9.28 8.11 -5.00
CA PRO A 143 -9.76 7.12 -5.95
C PRO A 143 -9.62 5.69 -5.41
N THR A 144 -10.68 4.90 -5.38
CA THR A 144 -10.64 3.50 -4.86
C THR A 144 -10.09 2.48 -5.85
N GLU A 145 -9.99 2.85 -7.13
CA GLU A 145 -9.69 1.96 -8.26
C GLU A 145 -8.20 1.88 -8.61
N PHE A 146 -7.37 2.79 -8.11
CA PHE A 146 -5.94 2.79 -8.38
C PHE A 146 -5.16 3.48 -7.26
N ILE A 147 -3.89 3.11 -7.12
CA ILE A 147 -2.93 3.82 -6.29
C ILE A 147 -2.25 4.94 -7.09
N ASN A 148 -1.82 5.99 -6.38
CA ASN A 148 -1.10 7.11 -6.97
C ASN A 148 0.35 7.20 -6.43
N ILE A 149 1.09 8.20 -6.88
CA ILE A 149 2.51 8.37 -6.50
C ILE A 149 2.73 8.54 -4.99
N TYR A 150 1.74 9.07 -4.26
CA TYR A 150 1.85 9.25 -2.81
C TYR A 150 1.73 7.93 -2.04
N ASP A 151 1.13 6.90 -2.65
CA ASP A 151 0.96 5.56 -2.09
C ASP A 151 2.22 4.67 -2.21
N ILE A 152 3.24 5.09 -2.98
CA ILE A 152 4.45 4.29 -3.25
C ILE A 152 5.58 4.63 -2.28
N SER A 153 6.25 3.60 -1.73
CA SER A 153 7.45 3.77 -0.91
C SER A 153 8.68 4.03 -1.78
N ASP A 154 9.61 4.83 -1.27
CA ASP A 154 10.91 5.02 -1.91
C ASP A 154 11.93 3.94 -1.54
N GLU A 155 11.66 3.18 -0.49
CA GLU A 155 12.48 2.03 -0.07
C GLU A 155 12.20 0.83 -0.97
N PRO A 156 13.22 0.10 -1.46
CA PRO A 156 12.99 -1.14 -2.20
C PRO A 156 12.52 -2.26 -1.26
N VAL A 157 12.00 -3.33 -1.86
CA VAL A 157 11.93 -4.64 -1.20
C VAL A 157 13.37 -5.19 -1.03
N TRP A 158 13.65 -6.03 -0.02
CA TRP A 158 15.03 -6.37 0.42
C TRP A 158 15.56 -7.70 -0.11
#